data_AF-A0A2N8TBB4-F1
#
_entry.id   AF-A0A2N8TBB4-F1
#
_cell.length_a   1.000
_cell.length_b   1.000
_cell.length_c   1.000
_cell.angle_alpha   90.00
_cell.angle_beta   90.00
_cell.angle_gamma   90.00
#
_symmetry.space_group_name_H-M   'P 1'
#
loop_
_entity.id
_entity.type
_entity.pdbx_description
1 polymer ?
#
loop_
_entity_poly.entity_id
_entity_poly.type
_entity_poly.pdbx_seq_one_letter_code
_entity_poly.pdbx_strand_id
1 'polypeptide(L)'
;TTPPAGGTASSVPLTWSADSQAWKLGCGHDYVVAAPPGQVPPPPVPQDAGVWAASQNAVHGGETLVRLSVQGRTDTAVVLEALRVRVVGRSAPVPGNAYAMNQGCGGSITPRTFDVNLDKDRPIARAVAGGGVDGPIPAVRMPYRVSARDPEVLLVNARTQGCDCRWYLELDWSSQGRTGTVRIDDAGRPFRTSGIKGLPRYTYDTSARAWRPYS
;
A
#
# COMPACT_ATOMS: atom_id res chain seq x y z
N THR A 1 -28.75 -33.36 -28.39
CA THR A 1 -29.12 -32.23 -27.52
C THR A 1 -27.84 -31.56 -27.06
N THR A 2 -27.50 -30.41 -27.63
CA THR A 2 -26.26 -29.68 -27.31
C THR A 2 -26.49 -28.84 -26.04
N PRO A 3 -25.62 -28.90 -25.02
CA PRO A 3 -25.73 -28.01 -23.86
C PRO A 3 -25.55 -26.55 -24.27
N PRO A 4 -26.25 -25.59 -23.63
CA PRO A 4 -26.10 -24.19 -23.97
C PRO A 4 -24.71 -23.70 -23.56
N ALA A 5 -24.06 -22.94 -24.44
CA ALA A 5 -22.81 -22.25 -24.18
C ALA A 5 -23.01 -21.26 -23.02
N GLY A 6 -22.24 -21.43 -21.95
CA GLY A 6 -22.20 -20.48 -20.84
C GLY A 6 -21.79 -19.10 -21.36
N GLY A 7 -22.60 -18.09 -21.05
CA GLY A 7 -22.28 -16.70 -21.39
C GLY A 7 -20.90 -16.33 -20.86
N THR A 8 -20.02 -15.87 -21.74
CA THR A 8 -18.72 -15.30 -21.38
C THR A 8 -18.94 -14.22 -20.33
N ALA A 9 -18.45 -14.47 -19.11
CA ALA A 9 -18.35 -13.46 -18.08
C ALA A 9 -17.64 -12.25 -18.69
N SER A 10 -18.37 -11.15 -18.85
CA SER A 10 -17.88 -9.96 -19.52
C SER A 10 -16.67 -9.45 -18.75
N SER A 11 -15.48 -9.47 -19.37
CA SER A 11 -14.23 -9.13 -18.71
C SER A 11 -14.30 -7.71 -18.13
N VAL A 12 -13.77 -7.53 -16.92
CA VAL A 12 -13.56 -6.22 -16.29
C VAL A 12 -12.83 -5.28 -17.27
N PRO A 13 -13.34 -4.06 -17.53
CA PRO A 13 -12.83 -3.19 -18.60
C PRO A 13 -11.50 -2.50 -18.27
N LEU A 14 -10.91 -2.79 -17.10
CA LEU A 14 -9.65 -2.26 -16.62
C LEU A 14 -8.68 -3.38 -16.21
N THR A 15 -7.41 -3.05 -16.14
CA THR A 15 -6.34 -3.82 -15.49
C THR A 15 -5.76 -3.01 -14.34
N TRP A 16 -5.16 -3.69 -13.37
CA TRP A 16 -4.49 -3.04 -12.26
C TRP A 16 -3.26 -3.84 -11.80
N SER A 17 -2.34 -3.14 -11.16
CA SER A 17 -1.26 -3.73 -10.35
C SER A 17 -1.19 -3.03 -8.99
N ALA A 18 -0.74 -3.75 -7.97
CA ALA A 18 -0.55 -3.21 -6.63
C ALA A 18 0.85 -3.57 -6.13
N ASP A 19 1.58 -2.54 -5.70
CA ASP A 19 2.90 -2.66 -5.07
C ASP A 19 2.82 -2.08 -3.67
N SER A 20 2.89 -2.93 -2.64
CA SER A 20 2.88 -2.53 -1.22
C SER A 20 4.26 -2.16 -0.68
N GLN A 21 5.31 -2.24 -1.51
CA GLN A 21 6.68 -1.88 -1.15
C GLN A 21 7.04 -0.46 -1.61
N ALA A 22 6.04 0.33 -2.00
CA ALA A 22 6.23 1.74 -2.30
C ALA A 22 6.53 2.48 -0.99
N TRP A 23 7.79 2.61 -0.59
CA TRP A 23 8.17 3.32 0.64
C TRP A 23 7.89 4.82 0.57
N LYS A 24 7.57 5.43 1.72
CA LYS A 24 7.26 6.85 1.81
C LYS A 24 8.46 7.69 1.39
N LEU A 25 8.25 8.68 0.51
CA LEU A 25 9.33 9.49 -0.09
C LEU A 25 10.44 8.65 -0.77
N GLY A 26 10.16 7.40 -1.12
CA GLY A 26 11.13 6.48 -1.74
C GLY A 26 12.16 5.86 -0.79
N CYS A 27 12.08 6.11 0.53
CA CYS A 27 13.03 5.55 1.50
C CYS A 27 12.43 5.24 2.88
N GLY A 28 11.33 5.90 3.24
CA GLY A 28 10.75 5.88 4.57
C GLY A 28 9.88 4.66 4.78
N HIS A 29 10.33 3.74 5.63
CA HIS A 29 9.53 2.60 6.05
C HIS A 29 10.06 1.96 7.33
N ASP A 30 9.16 1.34 8.09
CA ASP A 30 9.49 0.46 9.20
C ASP A 30 8.94 -0.95 8.89
N TYR A 31 9.72 -1.99 9.19
CA TYR A 31 9.21 -3.36 9.24
C TYR A 31 9.26 -3.91 10.66
N VAL A 32 8.28 -4.73 11.01
CA VAL A 32 8.31 -5.58 12.20
C VAL A 32 8.93 -6.92 11.84
N VAL A 33 10.00 -7.27 12.54
CA VAL A 33 10.72 -8.55 12.38
C VAL A 33 10.93 -9.16 13.76
N ALA A 34 10.71 -10.47 13.87
CA ALA A 34 10.84 -11.19 15.14
C ALA A 34 12.31 -11.32 15.60
N ALA A 35 13.23 -11.45 14.65
CA ALA A 35 14.66 -11.63 14.93
C ALA A 35 15.27 -10.42 15.66
N PRO A 36 16.25 -10.65 16.54
CA PRO A 36 16.98 -9.59 17.23
C PRO A 36 17.96 -8.85 16.27
N PRO A 37 18.41 -7.63 16.62
CA PRO A 37 19.19 -6.77 15.73
C PRO A 37 20.49 -7.39 15.20
N GLY A 38 21.11 -8.32 15.95
CA GLY A 38 22.32 -9.02 15.51
C GLY A 38 22.09 -10.09 14.43
N GLN A 39 20.85 -10.41 14.09
CA GLN A 39 20.48 -11.44 13.11
C GLN A 39 19.73 -10.87 11.90
N VAL A 40 19.39 -9.58 11.92
CA VAL A 40 18.69 -8.91 10.81
C VAL A 40 19.72 -8.31 9.86
N PRO A 41 19.68 -8.61 8.56
CA PRO A 41 20.60 -8.03 7.58
C PRO A 41 20.47 -6.51 7.51
N PRO A 42 21.46 -5.81 6.92
CA PRO A 42 21.35 -4.36 6.68
C PRO A 42 20.07 -4.00 5.91
N PRO A 43 19.57 -2.75 6.02
CA PRO A 43 18.48 -2.26 5.19
C PRO A 43 18.80 -2.46 3.70
N PRO A 44 17.82 -2.91 2.90
CA PRO A 44 18.01 -3.03 1.47
C PRO A 44 17.93 -1.64 0.81
N VAL A 45 18.36 -1.56 -0.44
CA VAL A 45 17.89 -0.46 -1.30
C VAL A 45 16.39 -0.64 -1.57
N PRO A 46 15.62 0.45 -1.82
CA PRO A 46 14.16 0.38 -1.94
C PRO A 46 13.64 -0.62 -2.99
N GLN A 47 14.37 -0.82 -4.10
CA GLN A 47 14.01 -1.80 -5.13
C GLN A 47 14.03 -3.26 -4.65
N ASP A 48 14.83 -3.57 -3.63
CA ASP A 48 15.00 -4.92 -3.09
C ASP A 48 14.18 -5.12 -1.80
N ALA A 49 13.36 -4.12 -1.42
CA ALA A 49 12.55 -4.11 -0.21
C ALA A 49 11.68 -5.37 -0.06
N GLY A 50 10.99 -5.78 -1.12
CA GLY A 50 10.13 -6.96 -1.10
C GLY A 50 10.89 -8.26 -0.85
N VAL A 51 12.07 -8.43 -1.47
CA VAL A 51 12.93 -9.61 -1.28
C VAL A 51 13.47 -9.65 0.14
N TRP A 52 13.96 -8.51 0.64
CA TRP A 52 14.44 -8.38 2.00
C TRP A 52 13.33 -8.70 3.01
N ALA A 53 12.14 -8.10 2.85
CA ALA A 53 11.00 -8.31 3.74
C ALA A 53 10.58 -9.79 3.75
N ALA A 54 10.51 -10.43 2.59
CA ALA A 54 10.19 -11.85 2.49
C ALA A 54 11.24 -12.73 3.19
N SER A 55 12.54 -12.42 3.04
CA SER A 55 13.62 -13.19 3.68
C SER A 55 13.58 -13.15 5.22
N GLN A 56 12.99 -12.09 5.78
CA GLN A 56 12.89 -11.88 7.23
C GLN A 56 11.50 -12.22 7.79
N ASN A 57 10.57 -12.72 6.96
CA ASN A 57 9.14 -12.82 7.31
C ASN A 57 8.58 -11.52 7.90
N ALA A 58 9.03 -10.39 7.33
CA ALA A 58 8.74 -9.07 7.84
C ALA A 58 7.29 -8.66 7.59
N VAL A 59 6.73 -7.88 8.52
CA VAL A 59 5.41 -7.27 8.39
C VAL A 59 5.58 -5.76 8.29
N HIS A 60 4.81 -5.08 7.44
CA HIS A 60 4.83 -3.62 7.38
C HIS A 60 4.50 -3.02 8.75
N GLY A 61 5.34 -2.10 9.25
CA GLY A 61 5.27 -1.51 10.58
C GLY A 61 4.69 -0.10 10.55
N GLY A 62 3.59 0.12 11.27
CA GLY A 62 2.92 1.40 11.47
C GLY A 62 2.16 1.91 10.24
N GLU A 63 2.74 1.76 9.06
CA GLU A 63 2.13 2.13 7.78
C GLU A 63 2.45 1.14 6.66
N THR A 64 1.57 1.08 5.66
CA THR A 64 1.81 0.43 4.38
C THR A 64 1.35 1.38 3.29
N LEU A 65 2.28 1.76 2.42
CA LEU A 65 1.99 2.59 1.27
C LEU A 65 1.89 1.69 0.04
N VAL A 66 0.68 1.63 -0.53
CA VAL A 66 0.37 0.82 -1.71
C VAL A 66 0.31 1.73 -2.93
N ARG A 67 1.15 1.45 -3.93
CA ARG A 67 1.04 2.03 -5.26
C ARG A 67 0.12 1.16 -6.11
N LEU A 68 -1.05 1.71 -6.43
CA LEU A 68 -2.06 1.10 -7.29
C LEU A 68 -2.00 1.76 -8.67
N SER A 69 -1.56 1.02 -9.69
CA SER A 69 -1.63 1.46 -11.08
C SER A 69 -2.88 0.89 -11.73
N VAL A 70 -3.68 1.74 -12.38
CA VAL A 70 -4.94 1.36 -13.02
C VAL A 70 -4.94 1.85 -14.47
N GLN A 71 -5.34 1.00 -15.39
CA GLN A 71 -5.40 1.33 -16.82
C GLN A 71 -6.63 0.71 -17.46
N GLY A 72 -7.27 1.42 -18.39
CA GLY A 72 -8.32 0.85 -19.22
C GLY A 72 -7.75 -0.18 -20.19
N ARG A 73 -8.48 -1.25 -20.49
CA ARG A 73 -8.03 -2.26 -21.49
C ARG A 73 -8.07 -1.75 -22.92
N THR A 74 -8.87 -0.72 -23.17
CA THR A 74 -9.09 -0.10 -24.49
C THR A 74 -9.13 1.41 -24.32
N ASP A 75 -9.24 2.14 -25.43
CA ASP A 75 -9.41 3.60 -25.41
C ASP A 75 -10.79 4.03 -24.85
N THR A 76 -11.73 3.10 -24.64
CA THR A 76 -12.99 3.43 -23.98
C THR A 76 -12.76 3.81 -22.52
N ALA A 77 -13.28 4.98 -22.14
CA ALA A 77 -13.19 5.47 -20.79
C ALA A 77 -13.82 4.49 -19.78
N VAL A 78 -13.08 4.26 -18.70
CA VAL A 78 -13.57 3.62 -17.48
C VAL A 78 -13.53 4.65 -16.38
N VAL A 79 -14.66 4.84 -15.70
CA VAL A 79 -14.78 5.73 -14.57
C VAL A 79 -14.48 4.94 -13.31
N LEU A 80 -13.50 5.40 -12.54
CA LEU A 80 -13.21 4.97 -11.18
C LEU A 80 -14.12 5.75 -10.24
N GLU A 81 -15.13 5.09 -9.70
CA GLU A 81 -16.21 5.74 -8.96
C GLU A 81 -15.80 6.00 -7.50
N ALA A 82 -15.19 5.01 -6.86
CA ALA A 82 -14.77 5.08 -5.48
C ALA A 82 -13.65 4.10 -5.18
N LEU A 83 -12.73 4.52 -4.30
CA LEU A 83 -11.76 3.64 -3.68
C LEU A 83 -12.17 3.40 -2.23
N ARG A 84 -12.44 2.15 -1.88
CA ARG A 84 -12.89 1.72 -0.56
C ARG A 84 -11.86 0.80 0.07
N VAL A 85 -11.85 0.75 1.40
CA VAL A 85 -10.98 -0.13 2.17
C VAL A 85 -11.82 -1.08 3.01
N ARG A 86 -11.37 -2.33 3.10
CA ARG A 86 -12.00 -3.39 3.89
C ARG A 86 -10.97 -3.99 4.83
N VAL A 87 -11.24 -3.95 6.13
CA VAL A 87 -10.45 -4.66 7.14
C VAL A 87 -11.15 -5.99 7.41
N VAL A 88 -10.44 -7.09 7.14
CA VAL A 88 -10.96 -8.46 7.26
C VAL A 88 -10.50 -9.15 8.53
N GLY A 89 -9.53 -8.58 9.24
CA GLY A 89 -9.08 -9.10 10.52
C GLY A 89 -8.25 -8.09 11.28
N ARG A 90 -8.40 -8.13 12.61
CA ARG A 90 -7.56 -7.40 13.56
C ARG A 90 -7.13 -8.35 14.66
N SER A 91 -5.86 -8.33 14.99
CA SER A 91 -5.30 -8.96 16.18
C SER A 91 -4.38 -7.97 16.90
N ALA A 92 -3.87 -8.35 18.07
CA ALA A 92 -2.82 -7.59 18.73
C ALA A 92 -1.62 -7.36 17.76
N PRO A 93 -0.91 -6.22 17.85
CA PRO A 93 0.28 -5.98 17.05
C PRO A 93 1.27 -7.15 17.14
N VAL A 94 1.96 -7.40 16.03
CA VAL A 94 2.95 -8.48 15.91
C VAL A 94 4.08 -8.23 16.93
N PRO A 95 4.40 -9.21 17.79
CA PRO A 95 5.54 -9.08 18.71
C PRO A 95 6.85 -9.11 17.92
N GLY A 96 7.88 -8.45 18.46
CA GLY A 96 9.21 -8.41 17.85
C GLY A 96 9.83 -7.03 17.94
N ASN A 97 10.54 -6.65 16.89
CA ASN A 97 11.31 -5.42 16.82
C ASN A 97 10.92 -4.64 15.55
N ALA A 98 10.83 -3.31 15.67
CA ALA A 98 10.63 -2.43 14.54
C ALA A 98 11.99 -1.98 13.99
N TYR A 99 12.21 -2.14 12.69
CA TYR A 99 13.44 -1.74 12.01
C TYR A 99 13.13 -0.64 11.01
N ALA A 100 13.67 0.55 11.27
CA ALA A 100 13.55 1.69 10.36
C ALA A 100 14.53 1.48 9.18
N MET A 101 13.99 1.40 7.97
CA MET A 101 14.76 1.14 6.75
C MET A 101 15.55 2.36 6.25
N ASN A 102 15.39 3.53 6.90
CA ASN A 102 16.04 4.77 6.53
C ASN A 102 16.77 5.40 7.73
N GLN A 103 17.74 6.27 7.42
CA GLN A 103 18.33 7.24 8.36
C GLN A 103 17.88 8.67 8.06
N GLY A 104 16.67 8.84 7.53
CA GLY A 104 16.18 10.11 7.02
C GLY A 104 15.93 10.08 5.51
N CYS A 105 14.82 10.67 5.11
CA CYS A 105 14.40 10.81 3.73
C CYS A 105 14.52 12.27 3.32
N GLY A 106 15.56 12.61 2.56
CA GLY A 106 15.79 13.96 2.03
C GLY A 106 14.80 14.39 0.93
N GLY A 107 13.61 13.79 0.86
CA GLY A 107 12.63 14.05 -0.19
C GLY A 107 11.96 15.40 -0.03
N SER A 108 12.01 16.23 -1.06
CA SER A 108 11.35 17.55 -1.14
C SER A 108 9.92 17.50 -1.70
N ILE A 109 9.42 16.29 -2.02
CA ILE A 109 8.10 16.08 -2.64
C ILE A 109 7.32 15.04 -1.84
N THR A 110 6.21 15.46 -1.25
CA THR A 110 5.20 14.56 -0.66
C THR A 110 4.12 14.31 -1.70
N PRO A 111 3.90 13.05 -2.13
CA PRO A 111 2.88 12.78 -3.14
C PRO A 111 1.47 12.91 -2.55
N ARG A 112 0.48 13.16 -3.41
CA ARG A 112 -0.94 13.05 -3.04
C ARG A 112 -1.30 11.58 -2.75
N THR A 113 -2.14 11.34 -1.75
CA THR A 113 -2.49 9.99 -1.28
C THR A 113 -3.97 9.83 -1.03
N PHE A 114 -4.41 8.58 -0.86
CA PHE A 114 -5.59 8.21 -0.10
C PHE A 114 -5.13 7.72 1.27
N ASP A 115 -5.40 8.50 2.30
CA ASP A 115 -5.07 8.14 3.68
C ASP A 115 -6.15 7.25 4.27
N VAL A 116 -5.73 6.14 4.88
CA VAL A 116 -6.58 5.18 5.57
C VAL A 116 -6.09 5.03 7.01
N ASN A 117 -6.98 5.22 7.97
CA ASN A 117 -6.74 4.84 9.36
C ASN A 117 -7.41 3.49 9.64
N LEU A 118 -6.60 2.43 9.75
CA LEU A 118 -7.03 1.05 9.94
C LEU A 118 -7.56 0.76 11.36
N ASP A 119 -7.27 1.62 12.33
CA ASP A 119 -7.74 1.49 13.71
C ASP A 119 -9.23 1.87 13.85
N LYS A 120 -9.82 2.54 12.85
CA LYS A 120 -11.25 2.89 12.86
C LYS A 120 -12.11 1.66 12.54
N ASP A 121 -13.23 1.50 13.24
CA ASP A 121 -14.19 0.40 12.98
C ASP A 121 -14.63 0.34 11.51
N ARG A 122 -14.90 1.51 10.92
CA ARG A 122 -15.25 1.69 9.51
C ARG A 122 -14.22 2.61 8.85
N PRO A 123 -13.09 2.07 8.39
CA PRO A 123 -12.05 2.87 7.77
C PRO A 123 -12.54 3.41 6.42
N ILE A 124 -12.12 4.63 6.09
CA ILE A 124 -12.45 5.31 4.84
C ILE A 124 -11.13 5.79 4.22
N ALA A 125 -10.96 5.56 2.93
CA ALA A 125 -9.86 6.11 2.16
C ALA A 125 -10.17 7.58 1.83
N ARG A 126 -9.43 8.51 2.43
CA ARG A 126 -9.62 9.95 2.24
C ARG A 126 -8.54 10.51 1.34
N ALA A 127 -8.93 11.16 0.25
CA ALA A 127 -7.96 11.84 -0.61
C ALA A 127 -7.30 13.01 0.16
N VAL A 128 -5.97 13.05 0.14
CA VAL A 128 -5.14 14.06 0.79
C VAL A 128 -4.21 14.65 -0.26
N ALA A 129 -4.08 15.98 -0.22
CA ALA A 129 -3.18 16.71 -1.11
C ALA A 129 -1.72 16.41 -0.74
N GLY A 130 -0.87 16.33 -1.77
CA GLY A 130 0.56 16.34 -1.60
C GLY A 130 1.12 17.76 -1.65
N GLY A 131 2.43 17.88 -1.75
CA GLY A 131 3.12 19.15 -1.92
C GLY A 131 4.56 18.94 -2.36
N GLY A 132 5.08 19.92 -3.10
CA GLY A 132 6.47 19.95 -3.53
C GLY A 132 7.01 21.37 -3.56
N VAL A 133 8.21 21.51 -4.11
CA VAL A 133 8.91 22.79 -4.26
C VAL A 133 8.09 23.83 -5.04
N ASP A 134 7.27 23.38 -5.99
CA ASP A 134 6.44 24.24 -6.85
C ASP A 134 5.04 24.50 -6.29
N GLY A 135 4.75 24.06 -5.06
CA GLY A 135 3.46 24.27 -4.38
C GLY A 135 2.64 23.00 -4.14
N PRO A 136 1.34 23.14 -3.78
CA PRO A 136 0.50 22.01 -3.40
C PRO A 136 0.18 21.11 -4.60
N ILE A 137 0.24 19.80 -4.39
CA ILE A 137 -0.20 18.79 -5.37
C ILE A 137 -1.64 18.42 -4.99
N PRO A 138 -2.66 18.79 -5.78
CA PRO A 138 -4.05 18.61 -5.38
C PRO A 138 -4.40 17.14 -5.18
N ALA A 139 -5.25 16.88 -4.18
CA ALA A 139 -5.80 15.57 -3.89
C ALA A 139 -6.54 15.00 -5.11
N VAL A 140 -6.50 13.68 -5.29
CA VAL A 140 -7.33 13.01 -6.30
C VAL A 140 -8.81 13.25 -5.97
N ARG A 141 -9.60 13.63 -6.97
CA ARG A 141 -11.05 13.78 -6.83
C ARG A 141 -11.73 12.64 -7.56
N MET A 142 -12.40 11.77 -6.81
CA MET A 142 -13.29 10.76 -7.38
C MET A 142 -14.65 11.42 -7.74
N PRO A 143 -15.30 11.02 -8.84
CA PRO A 143 -14.87 9.98 -9.77
C PRO A 143 -13.71 10.43 -10.69
N TYR A 144 -12.84 9.49 -11.08
CA TYR A 144 -11.68 9.72 -11.97
C TYR A 144 -11.78 8.86 -13.24
N ARG A 145 -11.26 9.30 -14.39
CA ARG A 145 -11.34 8.54 -15.65
C ARG A 145 -10.00 7.92 -15.99
N VAL A 146 -10.02 6.70 -16.50
CA VAL A 146 -8.84 6.03 -17.08
C VAL A 146 -9.17 5.41 -18.44
N SER A 147 -8.15 5.23 -19.28
CA SER A 147 -8.23 4.52 -20.56
C SER A 147 -6.92 3.77 -20.84
N ALA A 148 -6.80 3.13 -22.01
CA ALA A 148 -5.53 2.54 -22.44
C ALA A 148 -4.41 3.59 -22.61
N ARG A 149 -4.75 4.84 -22.91
CA ARG A 149 -3.78 5.94 -23.12
C ARG A 149 -3.67 6.91 -21.95
N ASP A 150 -4.54 6.74 -20.96
CA ASP A 150 -4.64 7.61 -19.79
C ASP A 150 -4.70 6.73 -18.53
N PRO A 151 -3.57 6.12 -18.12
CA PRO A 151 -3.49 5.35 -16.89
C PRO A 151 -3.43 6.28 -15.67
N GLU A 152 -3.87 5.79 -14.51
CA GLU A 152 -3.76 6.51 -13.23
C GLU A 152 -2.96 5.71 -12.21
N VAL A 153 -2.18 6.42 -11.40
CA VAL A 153 -1.50 5.86 -10.23
C VAL A 153 -2.09 6.47 -8.95
N LEU A 154 -2.72 5.62 -8.16
CA LEU A 154 -3.27 5.97 -6.85
C LEU A 154 -2.33 5.48 -5.76
N LEU A 155 -1.90 6.36 -4.87
CA LEU A 155 -1.15 5.97 -3.67
C LEU A 155 -2.09 5.86 -2.48
N VAL A 156 -2.07 4.73 -1.78
CA VAL A 156 -2.88 4.51 -0.59
C VAL A 156 -1.97 4.35 0.61
N ASN A 157 -2.04 5.28 1.56
CA ASN A 157 -1.29 5.19 2.81
C ASN A 157 -2.18 4.66 3.93
N ALA A 158 -2.06 3.36 4.24
CA ALA A 158 -2.81 2.72 5.30
C ALA A 158 -1.99 2.65 6.58
N ARG A 159 -2.53 3.19 7.68
CA ARG A 159 -1.83 3.37 8.95
C ARG A 159 -2.56 2.72 10.11
N THR A 160 -1.82 2.20 11.07
CA THR A 160 -2.32 1.67 12.35
C THR A 160 -1.35 1.95 13.48
N GLN A 161 -1.89 2.16 14.68
CA GLN A 161 -1.15 2.16 15.93
C GLN A 161 -1.41 0.91 16.78
N GLY A 162 -2.56 0.23 16.61
CA GLY A 162 -3.09 -0.68 17.61
C GLY A 162 -3.38 -2.11 17.15
N CYS A 163 -3.28 -2.43 15.86
CA CYS A 163 -3.57 -3.79 15.37
C CYS A 163 -2.42 -4.36 14.53
N ASP A 164 -2.38 -5.69 14.46
CA ASP A 164 -2.00 -6.40 13.26
C ASP A 164 -3.24 -6.51 12.37
N CYS A 165 -3.36 -5.58 11.42
CA CYS A 165 -4.52 -5.43 10.57
C CYS A 165 -4.32 -6.15 9.24
N ARG A 166 -5.29 -6.99 8.86
CA ARG A 166 -5.41 -7.59 7.53
C ARG A 166 -6.48 -6.86 6.74
N TRP A 167 -6.14 -6.36 5.57
CA TRP A 167 -7.02 -5.47 4.81
C TRP A 167 -6.82 -5.59 3.30
N TYR A 168 -7.80 -5.10 2.53
CA TYR A 168 -7.73 -5.04 1.07
C TYR A 168 -8.50 -3.81 0.57
N LEU A 169 -8.32 -3.47 -0.71
CA LEU A 169 -9.00 -2.35 -1.36
C LEU A 169 -10.09 -2.87 -2.30
N GLU A 170 -11.18 -2.11 -2.39
CA GLU A 170 -12.24 -2.28 -3.37
C GLU A 170 -12.27 -1.05 -4.26
N LEU A 171 -12.08 -1.23 -5.57
CA LEU A 171 -12.17 -0.16 -6.55
C LEU A 171 -13.45 -0.34 -7.37
N ASP A 172 -14.38 0.59 -7.18
CA ASP A 172 -15.64 0.63 -7.91
C ASP A 172 -15.42 1.30 -9.26
N TRP A 173 -16.01 0.73 -10.29
CA TRP A 173 -15.88 1.22 -11.65
C TRP A 173 -17.20 1.22 -12.40
N SER A 174 -17.30 2.10 -13.39
CA SER A 174 -18.33 2.07 -14.41
C SER A 174 -17.74 2.26 -15.80
N SER A 175 -18.32 1.61 -16.80
CA SER A 175 -17.95 1.80 -18.21
C SER A 175 -19.07 1.28 -19.11
N GLN A 176 -19.52 2.11 -20.05
CA GLN A 176 -20.51 1.74 -21.07
C GLN A 176 -21.77 1.09 -20.49
N GLY A 177 -22.35 1.69 -19.43
CA GLY A 177 -23.55 1.19 -18.77
C GLY A 177 -23.35 -0.02 -17.86
N ARG A 178 -22.13 -0.58 -17.78
CA ARG A 178 -21.78 -1.62 -16.80
C ARG A 178 -21.13 -0.99 -15.58
N THR A 179 -21.32 -1.62 -14.43
CA THR A 179 -20.65 -1.28 -13.17
C THR A 179 -20.05 -2.53 -12.54
N GLY A 180 -19.09 -2.35 -11.64
CA GLY A 180 -18.54 -3.45 -10.86
C GLY A 180 -17.54 -2.97 -9.83
N THR A 181 -17.01 -3.93 -9.08
CA THR A 181 -15.97 -3.70 -8.08
C THR A 181 -14.86 -4.69 -8.33
N VAL A 182 -13.62 -4.22 -8.33
CA VAL A 182 -12.44 -5.11 -8.29
C VAL A 182 -11.83 -5.10 -6.90
N ARG A 183 -11.39 -6.29 -6.46
CA ARG A 183 -10.62 -6.47 -5.24
C ARG A 183 -9.14 -6.31 -5.57
N ILE A 184 -8.45 -5.51 -4.77
CA ILE A 184 -7.02 -5.25 -4.87
C ILE A 184 -6.38 -5.65 -3.55
N ASP A 185 -5.47 -6.61 -3.62
CA ASP A 185 -4.77 -7.20 -2.48
C ASP A 185 -3.34 -7.61 -2.87
N ASP A 186 -2.59 -8.19 -1.93
CA ASP A 186 -1.22 -8.69 -2.15
C ASP A 186 -1.27 -10.10 -2.78
N ALA A 187 -1.43 -10.13 -4.11
CA ALA A 187 -1.38 -11.36 -4.91
C ALA A 187 -2.28 -12.50 -4.37
N GLY A 188 -3.54 -12.17 -4.02
CA GLY A 188 -4.52 -13.11 -3.48
C GLY A 188 -4.57 -13.18 -1.96
N ARG A 189 -3.71 -12.43 -1.25
CA ARG A 189 -3.73 -12.31 0.21
C ARG A 189 -4.06 -10.87 0.61
N PRO A 190 -4.81 -10.65 1.70
CA PRO A 190 -4.95 -9.31 2.26
C PRO A 190 -3.57 -8.70 2.57
N PHE A 191 -3.42 -7.39 2.33
CA PHE A 191 -2.31 -6.62 2.88
C PHE A 191 -2.29 -6.76 4.41
N ARG A 192 -1.10 -6.65 4.99
CA ARG A 192 -0.89 -6.77 6.43
C ARG A 192 -0.06 -5.60 6.95
N THR A 193 -0.58 -4.88 7.93
CA THR A 193 0.09 -3.75 8.57
C THR A 193 -0.04 -3.89 10.08
N SER A 194 1.09 -3.87 10.80
CA SER A 194 1.13 -4.01 12.25
C SER A 194 1.54 -2.71 12.92
N GLY A 195 0.87 -2.32 14.00
CA GLY A 195 1.35 -1.25 14.87
C GLY A 195 2.76 -1.56 15.43
N ILE A 196 3.56 -0.51 15.61
CA ILE A 196 4.91 -0.60 16.20
C ILE A 196 4.99 0.02 17.61
N LYS A 197 3.87 0.55 18.11
CA LYS A 197 3.82 1.23 19.42
C LYS A 197 4.19 0.24 20.52
N GLY A 198 5.20 0.61 21.31
CA GLY A 198 5.70 -0.21 22.42
C GLY A 198 6.72 -1.29 22.01
N LEU A 199 7.01 -1.45 20.72
CA LEU A 199 8.11 -2.33 20.28
C LEU A 199 9.46 -1.61 20.43
N PRO A 200 10.55 -2.32 20.76
CA PRO A 200 11.89 -1.82 20.52
C PRO A 200 12.04 -1.43 19.04
N ARG A 201 12.51 -0.20 18.80
CA ARG A 201 12.74 0.31 17.45
C ARG A 201 14.23 0.50 17.21
N TYR A 202 14.70 0.18 16.01
CA TYR A 202 16.11 0.24 15.62
C TYR A 202 16.30 1.06 14.34
N THR A 203 17.46 1.71 14.24
CA THR A 203 18.00 2.32 13.01
C THR A 203 19.34 1.69 12.67
N TYR A 204 19.71 1.67 11.39
CA TYR A 204 20.95 1.01 10.96
C TYR A 204 22.13 1.98 10.90
N ASP A 205 23.08 1.83 11.80
CA ASP A 205 24.36 2.56 11.76
C ASP A 205 25.25 1.97 10.67
N THR A 206 25.40 2.69 9.56
CA THR A 206 26.19 2.28 8.40
C THR A 206 27.69 2.24 8.70
N SER A 207 28.17 3.05 9.64
CA SER A 207 29.58 3.10 10.04
C SER A 207 29.95 1.88 10.89
N ALA A 208 29.11 1.54 11.87
CA ALA A 208 29.30 0.36 12.72
C ALA A 208 28.78 -0.94 12.07
N ARG A 209 28.09 -0.85 10.93
CA ARG A 209 27.40 -1.96 10.24
C ARG A 209 26.50 -2.76 11.19
N ALA A 210 25.72 -2.05 11.99
CA ALA A 210 24.90 -2.66 13.02
C ALA A 210 23.59 -1.89 13.23
N TRP A 211 22.53 -2.63 13.55
CA TRP A 211 21.29 -2.07 14.06
C TRP A 211 21.51 -1.52 15.48
N ARG A 212 21.13 -0.25 15.70
CA ARG A 212 21.23 0.46 16.99
C ARG A 212 19.85 0.91 17.44
N PRO A 213 19.59 1.02 18.76
CA PRO A 213 18.34 1.57 19.26
C PRO A 213 18.02 2.91 18.59
N TYR A 214 16.77 3.08 18.19
CA TYR A 214 16.27 4.30 17.58
C TYR A 214 16.13 5.36 18.68
N SER A 215 17.00 6.37 18.65
CA SER A 215 16.99 7.54 19.54
C SER A 215 16.28 8.73 18.90
#